data_AF-A0A060YF83-F1
#
_entry.id   AF-A0A060YF83-F1
#
_cell.length_a   1.000
_cell.length_b   1.000
_cell.length_c   1.000
_cell.angle_alpha   90.00
_cell.angle_beta   90.00
_cell.angle_gamma   90.00
#
_symmetry.space_group_name_H-M   'P 1'
#
loop_
_entity.id
_entity.type
_entity.pdbx_description
1 polymer ?
#
loop_
_entity_poly.entity_id
_entity_poly.type
_entity_poly.pdbx_seq_one_letter_code
_entity_poly.pdbx_strand_id
1 'polypeptide(L)'
;MTCVLLVYLLLCPVGAILGRSETQECVYYNSSWEKERTNRSGIEPCYGDKDKRLHCFATWKNTSGAIEIVKQGCWLDDVNCYDSSECVETKESPDVFFCCCEGNMCNDKFLYSPDAQAVQSKSSCKFTHRKLM
;
A
#
# COMPACT_ATOMS: atom_id res chain seq x y z
N MET A 1 -20.16 -36.95 40.86
CA MET A 1 -21.37 -36.21 40.50
C MET A 1 -21.05 -34.74 40.68
N THR A 2 -20.77 -34.06 39.57
CA THR A 2 -21.60 -32.95 39.00
C THR A 2 -21.26 -31.63 39.70
N CYS A 3 -20.86 -30.55 39.07
CA CYS A 3 -20.97 -30.03 37.70
C CYS A 3 -19.80 -29.04 37.54
N VAL A 4 -19.03 -29.03 36.46
CA VAL A 4 -19.35 -28.35 35.19
C VAL A 4 -19.88 -26.92 35.42
N LEU A 5 -19.33 -25.97 34.67
CA LEU A 5 -19.56 -24.53 34.72
C LEU A 5 -18.71 -23.77 35.73
N LEU A 6 -17.47 -23.48 35.34
CA LEU A 6 -17.07 -22.10 35.08
C LEU A 6 -15.97 -22.10 34.01
N VAL A 7 -16.34 -22.64 32.84
CA VAL A 7 -15.74 -22.22 31.56
C VAL A 7 -16.26 -20.79 31.33
N TYR A 8 -15.72 -19.83 32.07
CA TYR A 8 -15.91 -18.42 31.73
C TYR A 8 -14.99 -18.17 30.55
N LEU A 9 -15.60 -18.28 29.37
CA LEU A 9 -15.16 -17.72 28.11
C LEU A 9 -14.68 -16.28 28.34
N LEU A 10 -13.40 -16.11 28.67
CA LEU A 10 -12.69 -14.89 28.29
C LEU A 10 -12.33 -15.05 26.81
N LEU A 11 -13.38 -14.97 26.00
CA LEU A 11 -13.31 -14.47 24.64
C LEU A 11 -12.70 -13.08 24.77
N CYS A 12 -11.38 -12.98 24.70
CA CYS A 12 -10.79 -11.77 24.16
C CYS A 12 -11.16 -11.78 22.68
N PRO A 13 -12.07 -10.93 22.18
CA PRO A 13 -11.79 -10.39 20.87
C PRO A 13 -10.49 -9.62 21.09
N VAL A 14 -9.36 -10.25 20.78
CA VAL A 14 -8.19 -9.47 20.37
C VAL A 14 -8.66 -8.85 19.07
N GLY A 15 -9.43 -7.76 19.19
CA GLY A 15 -9.70 -6.86 18.10
C GLY A 15 -8.32 -6.41 17.69
N ALA A 16 -7.80 -7.01 16.63
CA ALA A 16 -6.65 -6.48 15.94
C ALA A 16 -7.10 -5.11 15.46
N ILE A 17 -6.86 -4.09 16.26
CA ILE A 17 -6.67 -2.75 15.75
C ILE A 17 -5.42 -2.92 14.89
N LEU A 18 -5.59 -3.22 13.59
CA LEU A 18 -4.54 -2.91 12.64
C LEU A 18 -4.37 -1.40 12.75
N GLY A 19 -3.49 -0.97 13.65
CA GLY A 19 -3.04 0.40 13.70
C GLY A 19 -2.52 0.69 12.30
N ARG A 20 -3.17 1.64 11.63
CA ARG A 20 -2.70 2.15 10.35
C ARG A 20 -1.27 2.61 10.57
N SER A 21 -0.31 1.90 9.98
CA SER A 21 1.08 2.31 10.07
C SER A 21 1.23 3.58 9.26
N GLU A 22 1.50 4.69 9.93
CA GLU A 22 1.89 5.94 9.27
C GLU A 22 3.17 5.69 8.45
N THR A 23 3.25 6.27 7.25
CA THR A 23 4.43 6.15 6.40
C THR A 23 5.54 7.06 6.95
N GLN A 24 6.62 6.46 7.43
CA GLN A 24 7.77 7.16 7.99
C GLN A 24 9.01 7.08 7.10
N GLU A 25 9.13 6.03 6.30
CA GLU A 25 10.28 5.80 5.42
C GLU A 25 9.89 5.07 4.13
N CYS A 26 10.57 5.41 3.03
CA CYS A 26 10.35 4.84 1.71
C CYS A 26 11.65 4.38 1.05
N VAL A 27 11.55 3.44 0.11
CA VAL A 27 12.65 3.15 -0.80
C VAL A 27 12.95 4.41 -1.62
N TYR A 28 14.22 4.79 -1.66
CA TYR A 28 14.71 5.89 -2.47
C TYR A 28 15.45 5.35 -3.68
N TYR A 29 15.14 5.89 -4.85
CA TYR A 29 15.90 5.65 -6.08
C TYR A 29 15.85 6.87 -6.98
N ASN A 30 16.97 7.18 -7.62
CA ASN A 30 17.05 8.24 -8.62
C ASN A 30 17.90 7.83 -9.83
N SER A 31 17.26 7.64 -10.98
CA SER A 31 17.97 7.36 -12.24
C SER A 31 18.88 8.49 -12.70
N SER A 32 18.58 9.74 -12.30
CA SER A 32 19.33 10.94 -12.70
C SER A 32 20.32 11.41 -11.63
N TRP A 33 20.75 10.51 -10.74
CA TRP A 33 21.55 10.83 -9.55
C TRP A 33 22.85 11.59 -9.84
N GLU A 34 23.57 11.29 -10.93
CA GLU A 34 24.80 12.01 -11.30
C GLU A 34 24.54 13.47 -11.64
N LYS A 35 23.46 13.72 -12.39
CA LYS A 35 23.07 15.07 -12.82
C LYS A 35 22.50 15.87 -11.66
N GLU A 36 21.67 15.23 -10.85
CA GLU A 36 21.01 15.83 -9.68
C GLU A 36 21.91 15.88 -8.44
N ARG A 37 23.10 15.28 -8.49
CA ARG A 37 24.06 15.15 -7.37
C ARG A 37 23.42 14.57 -6.10
N THR A 38 22.65 13.51 -6.28
CA THR A 38 21.97 12.78 -5.21
C THR A 38 22.55 11.37 -5.07
N ASN A 39 22.12 10.64 -4.06
CA ASN A 39 22.41 9.20 -3.99
C ASN A 39 21.65 8.48 -5.10
N ARG A 40 22.20 7.35 -5.57
CA ARG A 40 21.48 6.53 -6.55
C ARG A 40 20.29 5.81 -5.93
N SER A 41 20.48 5.27 -4.73
CA SER A 41 19.51 4.47 -4.01
C SER A 41 19.69 4.62 -2.49
N GLY A 42 18.66 4.29 -1.72
CA GLY A 42 18.74 4.29 -0.26
C GLY A 42 17.36 4.15 0.38
N ILE A 43 17.28 4.62 1.63
CA ILE A 43 16.03 4.77 2.38
C ILE A 43 15.85 6.28 2.62
N GLU A 44 14.69 6.81 2.24
CA GLU A 44 14.33 8.21 2.45
C GLU A 44 13.36 8.31 3.63
N PRO A 45 13.71 9.02 4.72
CA PRO A 45 12.77 9.35 5.77
C PRO A 45 11.78 10.41 5.27
N CYS A 46 10.49 10.18 5.47
CA CYS A 46 9.42 11.08 5.05
C CYS A 46 9.08 12.07 6.16
N TYR A 47 9.04 13.36 5.82
CA TYR A 47 8.67 14.44 6.73
C TYR A 47 7.40 15.12 6.23
N GLY A 48 6.44 15.33 7.12
CA GLY A 48 5.14 15.93 6.81
C GLY A 48 4.54 16.67 8.01
N ASP A 49 3.49 17.42 7.74
CA ASP A 49 2.69 18.07 8.79
C ASP A 49 1.87 17.02 9.55
N LYS A 50 1.62 17.21 10.84
CA LYS A 50 0.90 16.25 11.70
C LYS A 50 -0.52 15.89 11.21
N ASP A 51 -1.11 16.73 10.38
CA ASP A 51 -2.48 16.58 9.87
C ASP A 51 -2.51 16.09 8.41
N LYS A 52 -1.34 15.85 7.80
CA LYS A 52 -1.21 15.41 6.40
C LYS A 52 -0.73 13.97 6.35
N ARG A 53 -1.29 13.19 5.44
CA ARG A 53 -0.79 11.83 5.20
C ARG A 53 0.49 11.88 4.38
N LEU A 54 1.32 10.88 4.62
CA LEU A 54 2.54 10.63 3.85
C LEU A 54 2.41 9.27 3.19
N HIS A 55 2.98 9.18 1.99
CA HIS A 55 2.93 8.01 1.14
C HIS A 55 4.32 7.72 0.59
N CYS A 56 4.52 6.55 0.02
CA CYS A 56 5.64 6.28 -0.86
C CYS A 56 5.16 6.29 -2.31
N PHE A 57 6.07 6.50 -3.26
CA PHE A 57 5.79 6.33 -4.68
C PHE A 57 6.89 5.54 -5.40
N ALA A 58 6.51 4.99 -6.56
CA ALA A 58 7.43 4.48 -7.56
C ALA A 58 7.00 4.94 -8.95
N THR A 59 7.98 5.26 -9.80
CA THR A 59 7.73 5.56 -11.21
C THR A 59 8.78 4.88 -12.10
N TRP A 60 8.31 4.29 -13.19
CA TRP A 60 9.13 3.51 -14.11
C TRP A 60 8.64 3.66 -15.55
N LYS A 61 9.50 3.24 -16.49
CA LYS A 61 9.15 3.05 -17.89
C LYS A 61 9.12 1.57 -18.22
N ASN A 62 8.30 1.21 -19.18
CA ASN A 62 8.29 -0.11 -19.77
C ASN A 62 8.53 0.00 -21.28
N THR A 63 9.76 -0.21 -21.71
CA THR A 63 10.10 -0.21 -23.14
C THR A 63 10.15 -1.64 -23.63
N SER A 64 9.09 -2.07 -24.32
CA SER A 64 9.00 -3.42 -24.92
C SER A 64 9.22 -4.57 -23.93
N GLY A 65 8.78 -4.42 -22.68
CA GLY A 65 8.94 -5.41 -21.61
C GLY A 65 10.13 -5.16 -20.69
N ALA A 66 11.04 -4.25 -21.05
CA ALA A 66 12.15 -3.86 -20.18
C ALA A 66 11.69 -2.78 -19.19
N ILE A 67 11.77 -3.09 -17.90
CA ILE A 67 11.41 -2.17 -16.82
C ILE A 67 12.62 -1.30 -16.45
N GLU A 68 12.44 0.01 -16.53
CA GLU A 68 13.44 1.00 -16.15
C GLU A 68 12.87 1.89 -15.04
N ILE A 69 13.34 1.71 -13.79
CA ILE A 69 12.94 2.57 -12.67
C ILE A 69 13.48 3.97 -12.93
N VAL A 70 12.59 4.97 -12.83
CA VAL A 70 12.94 6.38 -13.01
C VAL A 70 13.21 7.02 -11.64
N LYS A 71 12.26 6.92 -10.69
CA LYS A 71 12.38 7.42 -9.31
C LYS A 71 11.54 6.61 -8.32
N GLN A 72 11.98 6.59 -7.06
CA GLN A 72 11.23 6.11 -5.89
C GLN A 72 11.51 7.06 -4.72
N GLY A 73 10.53 7.26 -3.83
CA GLY A 73 10.72 8.08 -2.63
C GLY A 73 9.42 8.37 -1.89
N CYS A 74 9.46 9.41 -1.06
CA CYS A 74 8.30 9.94 -0.34
C CYS A 74 7.35 10.72 -1.26
N TRP A 75 6.06 10.64 -0.96
CA TRP A 75 4.98 11.34 -1.65
C TRP A 75 4.07 12.05 -0.64
N LEU A 76 3.63 13.24 -0.98
CA LEU A 76 2.79 14.09 -0.13
C LEU A 76 1.34 13.63 -0.16
N ASP A 77 0.56 14.16 0.78
CA ASP A 77 -0.87 13.87 0.99
C ASP A 77 -1.70 13.91 -0.30
N ASP A 78 -2.01 12.72 -0.84
CA ASP A 78 -2.74 12.52 -2.09
C ASP A 78 -3.81 11.45 -1.90
N VAL A 79 -5.07 11.85 -2.12
CA VAL A 79 -6.25 11.00 -1.93
C VAL A 79 -6.22 9.73 -2.78
N ASN A 80 -5.47 9.71 -3.88
CA ASN A 80 -5.31 8.52 -4.73
C ASN A 80 -4.49 7.41 -4.05
N CYS A 81 -3.71 7.76 -3.01
CA CYS A 81 -2.82 6.86 -2.30
C CYS A 81 -3.44 6.33 -1.00
N TYR A 82 -4.61 6.85 -0.61
CA TYR A 82 -5.23 6.55 0.68
C TYR A 82 -5.60 5.08 0.79
N ASP A 83 -5.25 4.47 1.93
CA ASP A 83 -5.59 3.08 2.26
C ASP A 83 -5.00 2.05 1.27
N SER A 84 -4.08 2.47 0.38
CA SER A 84 -3.42 1.59 -0.57
C SER A 84 -2.13 1.04 0.01
N SER A 85 -2.15 -0.19 0.53
CA SER A 85 -0.94 -0.84 1.06
C SER A 85 0.03 -1.34 -0.02
N GLU A 86 -0.44 -1.46 -1.27
CA GLU A 86 0.36 -1.95 -2.40
C GLU A 86 0.55 -0.84 -3.44
N CYS A 87 1.74 -0.75 -4.03
CA CYS A 87 2.03 0.22 -5.08
C CYS A 87 1.63 -0.37 -6.45
N VAL A 88 0.44 -0.03 -6.95
CA VAL A 88 -0.10 -0.59 -8.20
C VAL A 88 -0.46 0.52 -9.19
N GLU A 89 0.08 0.43 -10.41
CA GLU A 89 -0.37 1.23 -11.55
C GLU A 89 -1.51 0.49 -12.26
N THR A 90 -2.60 1.22 -12.54
CA THR A 90 -3.85 0.68 -13.09
C THR A 90 -4.28 1.35 -14.39
N LYS A 91 -3.56 2.39 -14.83
CA LYS A 91 -3.82 3.06 -16.10
C LYS A 91 -3.49 2.14 -17.27
N GLU A 92 -4.34 2.09 -18.28
CA GLU A 92 -4.06 1.32 -19.50
C GLU A 92 -2.93 1.99 -20.31
N SER A 93 -1.88 1.22 -20.62
CA SER A 93 -0.75 1.64 -21.48
C SER A 93 -0.17 3.06 -21.23
N PRO A 94 0.31 3.38 -20.02
CA PRO A 94 0.88 4.69 -19.73
C PRO A 94 2.29 4.84 -20.34
N ASP A 95 2.62 6.03 -20.85
CA ASP A 95 4.00 6.34 -21.32
C ASP A 95 5.03 6.27 -20.19
N VAL A 96 4.61 6.67 -18.99
CA VAL A 96 5.36 6.60 -17.74
C VAL A 96 4.41 6.07 -16.67
N PHE A 97 4.79 4.97 -16.02
CA PHE A 97 4.01 4.30 -15.01
C PHE A 97 4.23 4.98 -13.66
N PHE A 98 3.18 5.04 -12.84
CA PHE A 98 3.22 5.63 -11.51
C PHE A 98 2.33 4.87 -10.54
N CYS A 99 2.82 4.68 -9.32
CA CYS A 99 1.99 4.23 -8.21
C CYS A 99 2.41 4.93 -6.92
N CYS A 100 1.48 4.97 -5.98
CA CYS A 100 1.73 5.38 -4.62
C CYS A 100 1.03 4.44 -3.62
N CYS A 101 1.53 4.42 -2.39
CA CYS A 101 1.06 3.52 -1.34
C CYS A 101 1.32 4.10 0.05
N GLU A 102 0.66 3.53 1.06
CA GLU A 102 0.84 3.82 2.47
C GLU A 102 1.54 2.67 3.19
N GLY A 103 2.41 3.04 4.13
CA GLY A 103 3.19 2.11 4.94
C GLY A 103 4.67 2.18 4.63
N ASN A 104 5.49 1.84 5.63
CA ASN A 104 6.94 1.88 5.49
C ASN A 104 7.40 0.95 4.38
N MET A 105 8.25 1.49 3.49
CA MET A 105 8.87 0.75 2.39
C MET A 105 7.86 0.08 1.43
N CYS A 106 6.60 0.54 1.38
CA CYS A 106 5.57 -0.07 0.55
C CYS A 106 5.89 0.01 -0.96
N ASN A 107 6.77 0.93 -1.36
CA ASN A 107 7.22 1.12 -2.74
C ASN A 107 8.41 0.23 -3.13
N ASP A 108 8.89 -0.68 -2.27
CA ASP A 108 9.91 -1.69 -2.63
C ASP A 108 9.44 -2.62 -3.76
N LYS A 109 8.12 -2.84 -3.84
CA LYS A 109 7.49 -3.60 -4.91
C LYS A 109 6.43 -2.75 -5.57
N PHE A 110 6.49 -2.68 -6.90
CA PHE A 110 5.49 -2.02 -7.72
C PHE A 110 4.94 -2.97 -8.77
N LEU A 111 3.65 -2.85 -9.05
CA LEU A 111 2.90 -3.75 -9.93
C LEU A 111 2.17 -2.97 -11.01
N TYR A 112 1.90 -3.66 -12.12
CA TYR A 112 1.04 -3.15 -13.19
C TYR A 112 -0.17 -4.07 -13.37
N SER A 113 -1.37 -3.54 -13.16
CA SER A 113 -2.63 -4.29 -13.27
C SER A 113 -3.76 -3.40 -13.77
N PRO A 114 -3.89 -3.21 -15.11
CA PRO A 114 -4.89 -2.31 -15.70
C PRO A 114 -6.34 -2.73 -15.40
N ASP A 115 -6.58 -4.01 -15.10
CA ASP A 115 -7.92 -4.55 -14.82
C ASP A 115 -8.36 -4.43 -13.35
N ALA A 116 -7.48 -3.98 -12.45
CA ALA A 116 -7.76 -3.97 -11.01
C ALA A 116 -8.88 -2.98 -10.60
N GLN A 117 -9.19 -1.99 -11.45
CA GLN A 117 -10.28 -1.03 -11.18
C GLN A 117 -11.68 -1.66 -11.24
N ALA A 118 -11.84 -2.88 -11.77
CA ALA A 118 -13.14 -3.55 -11.87
C ALA A 118 -13.62 -4.22 -10.56
N VAL A 119 -12.78 -4.33 -9.51
CA VAL A 119 -13.12 -5.10 -8.29
C VAL A 119 -13.49 -4.22 -7.09
N GLN A 120 -13.40 -2.89 -7.19
CA GLN A 120 -14.01 -1.99 -6.19
C GLN A 120 -15.51 -1.79 -6.43
N SER A 121 -16.27 -2.89 -6.41
CA SER A 121 -17.73 -2.85 -6.27
C SER A 121 -18.20 -4.00 -5.38
N LYS A 122 -18.44 -3.65 -4.11
CA LYS A 122 -19.24 -4.39 -3.11
C LYS A 122 -18.69 -5.76 -2.70
N SER A 123 -17.75 -5.77 -1.76
CA SER A 123 -17.70 -6.83 -0.74
C SER A 123 -18.86 -6.67 0.25
N SER A 124 -20.10 -6.79 -0.24
CA SER A 124 -21.23 -7.05 0.65
C SER A 124 -21.19 -8.55 0.93
N CYS A 125 -20.46 -8.93 1.99
CA CYS A 125 -20.55 -10.28 2.54
C CYS A 125 -21.99 -10.46 3.05
N LYS A 126 -22.88 -10.94 2.18
CA LYS A 126 -24.23 -11.35 2.56
C LYS A 126 -24.12 -12.66 3.31
N PHE A 127 -24.18 -12.56 4.64
CA PHE A 127 -24.38 -13.69 5.54
C PHE A 127 -25.73 -14.34 5.21
N THR A 128 -25.72 -15.34 4.32
CA THR A 128 -26.91 -16.14 4.05
C THR A 128 -26.96 -17.20 5.15
N HIS A 129 -27.79 -16.97 6.16
CA HIS A 129 -28.14 -17.98 7.16
C HIS A 129 -28.64 -19.23 6.42
N ARG A 130 -27.84 -20.29 6.34
CA ARG A 130 -28.37 -21.62 6.01
C ARG A 130 -29.29 -22.02 7.15
N LYS A 131 -30.60 -21.97 6.91
CA LYS A 131 -31.62 -22.62 7.73
C LYS A 131 -31.38 -24.12 7.61
N LEU A 132 -30.76 -24.71 8.63
CA LEU A 132 -30.80 -26.15 8.83
C LEU A 132 -32.20 -26.51 9.34
N MET A 133 -32.62 -27.71 8.92
CA MET A 133 -33.96 -28.30 8.98
C MET A 133 -34.66 -28.19 10.33
#